data_AF-A0A4Q3CGR7-F1
#
_entry.id   AF-A0A4Q3CGR7-F1
#
_cell.length_a   1.000
_cell.length_b   1.000
_cell.length_c   1.000
_cell.angle_alpha   90.00
_cell.angle_beta   90.00
_cell.angle_gamma   90.00
#
_symmetry.space_group_name_H-M   'P 1'
#
loop_
_entity.id
_entity.type
_entity.pdbx_description
1 polymer ?
#
loop_
_entity_poly.entity_id
_entity_poly.type
_entity_poly.pdbx_seq_one_letter_code
_entity_poly.pdbx_strand_id
1 'polypeptide(L)' 'RLHAGMTVTDAVNRARIAHARDLVTRTDLALEQVADRAGFGSARHMRRVWGRFHAAAPSSLRAKIPVSKGP' A
#
# COMPACT_ATOMS: atom_id res chain seq x y z
N ARG A 1 -22.81 17.67 -8.00
CA ARG A 1 -21.85 18.73 -7.62
C ARG A 1 -20.55 18.03 -7.19
N LEU A 2 -19.44 18.31 -7.89
CA LEU A 2 -18.01 18.20 -7.50
C LEU A 2 -17.15 17.79 -8.73
N HIS A 3 -16.84 18.78 -9.56
CA HIS A 3 -15.74 18.74 -10.52
C HIS A 3 -14.62 19.66 -9.99
N ALA A 4 -13.92 19.20 -8.96
CA ALA A 4 -12.50 19.51 -8.80
C ALA A 4 -11.78 18.23 -9.22
N GLY A 5 -10.64 18.30 -9.89
CA GLY A 5 -9.96 17.12 -10.50
C GLY A 5 -9.55 15.99 -9.54
N MET A 6 -10.00 15.98 -8.29
CA MET A 6 -9.94 14.86 -7.36
C MET A 6 -11.33 14.56 -6.81
N THR A 7 -11.77 13.31 -6.98
CA THR A 7 -12.99 12.83 -6.33
C THR A 7 -12.71 12.62 -4.83
N VAL A 8 -13.76 12.58 -4.00
CA VAL A 8 -13.64 12.18 -2.57
C VAL A 8 -12.96 10.82 -2.45
N THR A 9 -13.27 9.90 -3.36
CA THR A 9 -12.65 8.58 -3.46
C THR A 9 -11.15 8.66 -3.71
N ASP A 10 -10.67 9.59 -4.53
CA ASP A 10 -9.22 9.78 -4.77
C ASP A 10 -8.51 10.32 -3.53
N ALA A 11 -9.12 11.28 -2.83
CA ALA A 11 -8.57 11.79 -1.58
C ALA A 11 -8.43 10.69 -0.51
N VAL A 12 -9.48 9.88 -0.33
CA VAL A 12 -9.46 8.71 0.57
C VAL A 12 -8.40 7.71 0.14
N ASN A 13 -8.34 7.36 -1.16
CA ASN A 13 -7.37 6.41 -1.67
C ASN A 13 -5.93 6.89 -1.49
N ARG A 14 -5.66 8.19 -1.68
CA ARG A 14 -4.35 8.79 -1.42
C ARG A 14 -3.93 8.63 0.04
N ALA A 15 -4.84 8.90 0.98
CA ALA A 15 -4.58 8.71 2.41
C ALA A 15 -4.31 7.23 2.76
N ARG A 16 -5.12 6.31 2.22
CA ARG A 16 -4.93 4.87 2.42
C ARG A 16 -3.61 4.36 1.87
N ILE A 17 -3.18 4.81 0.69
CA ILE A 17 -1.90 4.43 0.10
C ILE A 17 -0.72 4.97 0.90
N ALA A 18 -0.80 6.21 1.42
CA ALA A 18 0.21 6.74 2.31
C ALA A 18 0.38 5.88 3.57
N HIS A 19 -0.74 5.44 4.17
CA HIS A 19 -0.70 4.55 5.33
C HIS A 19 -0.17 3.15 4.97
N ALA A 20 -0.60 2.57 3.86
CA ALA A 20 -0.09 1.28 3.38
C ALA A 20 1.42 1.31 3.15
N ARG A 21 1.96 2.41 2.61
CA ARG A 21 3.40 2.60 2.42
C ARG A 21 4.14 2.59 3.75
N ASP A 22 3.62 3.29 4.76
CA ASP A 22 4.22 3.31 6.11
C ASP A 22 4.36 1.90 6.67
N LEU A 23 3.26 1.13 6.66
CA LEU A 23 3.21 -0.25 7.12
C LEU A 23 4.21 -1.14 6.38
N VAL A 24 4.27 -1.03 5.05
CA VAL A 24 5.21 -1.83 4.22
C VAL A 24 6.66 -1.53 4.55
N THR A 25 7.00 -0.27 4.86
CA THR A 25 8.38 0.14 5.14
C THR A 25 8.82 -0.11 6.57
N ARG A 26 7.87 -0.24 7.51
CA ARG A 26 8.14 -0.32 8.96
C ARG A 26 7.82 -1.66 9.60
N THR A 27 7.22 -2.59 8.86
CA THR A 27 6.76 -3.88 9.41
C THR A 27 6.97 -5.02 8.41
N ASP A 28 6.99 -6.25 8.92
CA ASP A 28 7.03 -7.48 8.12
C ASP A 28 5.64 -8.08 7.79
N LEU A 29 4.57 -7.32 8.01
CA LEU A 29 3.19 -7.76 7.77
C LEU A 29 3.00 -8.29 6.35
N ALA A 30 2.22 -9.35 6.15
CA ALA A 30 1.83 -9.78 4.80
C ALA A 30 1.01 -8.70 4.09
N LEU A 31 1.06 -8.64 2.74
CA LEU A 31 0.35 -7.58 2.00
C LEU A 31 -1.18 -7.60 2.18
N GLU A 32 -1.78 -8.74 2.50
CA GLU A 32 -3.20 -8.80 2.89
C GLU A 32 -3.46 -8.09 4.22
N GLN A 33 -2.59 -8.28 5.22
CA GLN A 33 -2.68 -7.58 6.50
C GLN A 33 -2.42 -6.08 6.35
N VAL A 34 -1.52 -5.68 5.46
CA VAL A 34 -1.31 -4.27 5.11
C VAL A 34 -2.58 -3.68 4.49
N ALA A 35 -3.20 -4.40 3.56
CA ALA A 35 -4.41 -3.93 2.90
C ALA A 35 -5.55 -3.71 3.89
N ASP A 36 -5.80 -4.70 4.76
CA ASP A 36 -6.81 -4.64 5.80
C ASP A 36 -6.60 -3.44 6.73
N ARG A 37 -5.38 -3.29 7.29
CA ARG A 37 -5.03 -2.16 8.17
C ARG A 37 -5.08 -0.80 7.48
N ALA A 38 -4.76 -0.75 6.19
CA ALA A 38 -4.88 0.46 5.38
C ALA A 38 -6.33 0.76 4.92
N GLY A 39 -7.31 -0.05 5.32
CA GLY A 39 -8.73 0.15 5.01
C GLY A 39 -9.14 -0.30 3.61
N PHE A 40 -8.39 -1.23 3.00
CA PHE A 40 -8.76 -1.91 1.77
C PHE A 40 -9.34 -3.30 2.09
N GLY A 41 -10.43 -3.68 1.42
CA GLY A 41 -11.00 -5.02 1.58
C GLY A 41 -10.21 -6.17 0.91
N SER A 42 -9.09 -5.88 0.22
CA SER A 42 -8.19 -6.91 -0.32
C SER A 42 -6.85 -6.31 -0.78
N ALA A 43 -5.78 -7.11 -0.76
CA ALA A 43 -4.50 -6.68 -1.34
C ALA A 43 -4.57 -6.45 -2.85
N ARG A 44 -5.46 -7.15 -3.57
CA ARG A 44 -5.65 -6.93 -5.02
C ARG A 44 -6.16 -5.52 -5.30
N HIS A 45 -7.15 -5.05 -4.54
CA HIS A 45 -7.67 -3.69 -4.69
C HIS A 45 -6.59 -2.67 -4.31
N MET A 46 -5.92 -2.87 -3.17
CA MET A 46 -4.81 -2.02 -2.74
C MET A 46 -3.74 -1.86 -3.83
N ARG A 47 -3.26 -2.97 -4.43
CA ARG A 47 -2.24 -2.94 -5.49
C ARG A 47 -2.69 -2.16 -6.73
N ARG A 48 -3.97 -2.29 -7.12
CA ARG A 48 -4.53 -1.54 -8.26
C ARG A 48 -4.52 -0.04 -7.99
N VAL A 49 -4.90 0.38 -6.78
CA VAL A 49 -4.89 1.80 -6.39
C VAL A 49 -3.45 2.30 -6.24
N TRP A 50 -2.56 1.49 -5.66
CA TRP A 50 -1.14 1.78 -5.51
C TRP A 50 -0.48 2.14 -6.83
N GLY A 51 -0.73 1.35 -7.89
CA GLY A 51 -0.20 1.60 -9.23
C GLY A 51 -0.61 2.93 -9.85
N ARG A 52 -1.62 3.62 -9.31
CA ARG A 52 -1.99 4.98 -9.73
C ARG A 52 -1.07 6.06 -9.15
N PHE A 53 -0.37 5.78 -8.05
CA PHE A 53 0.45 6.74 -7.30
C PHE A 53 1.93 6.38 -7.26
N HIS A 54 2.28 5.11 -7.52
CA HIS A 54 3.64 4.60 -7.42
C HIS A 54 3.94 3.63 -8.57
N ALA A 55 5.10 3.78 -9.20
CA ALA A 55 5.56 2.88 -10.26
C ALA A 55 6.04 1.52 -9.72
N ALA A 56 6.72 1.53 -8.56
CA ALA A 56 7.21 0.30 -7.94
C ALA A 56 6.11 -0.41 -7.15
N ALA A 57 6.14 -1.75 -7.13
CA ALA A 57 5.22 -2.54 -6.32
C ALA A 57 5.46 -2.32 -4.81
N PRO A 58 4.43 -2.47 -3.95
CA PRO A 58 4.58 -2.31 -2.51
C PRO A 58 5.70 -3.18 -1.93
N SER A 59 5.79 -4.45 -2.35
CA SER A 59 6.81 -5.39 -1.87
C SER A 59 8.24 -4.95 -2.16
N SER A 60 8.47 -4.14 -3.20
CA SER A 60 9.79 -3.62 -3.55
C SER A 60 10.30 -2.58 -2.56
N LEU A 61 9.43 -1.99 -1.74
CA LEU A 61 9.82 -1.03 -0.70
C LEU A 61 10.29 -1.70 0.59
N ARG A 62 10.11 -3.01 0.73
CA ARG A 62 10.74 -3.73 1.83
C ARG A 62 12.24 -3.74 1.59
N ALA A 63 13.00 -3.25 2.55
CA ALA A 63 14.41 -3.57 2.58
C ALA A 63 14.52 -5.10 2.50
N LYS A 64 15.28 -5.63 1.54
CA LYS A 64 15.67 -7.03 1.57
C LYS A 64 16.45 -7.21 2.86
N ILE A 65 15.79 -7.60 3.95
CA ILE A 65 16.48 -8.27 5.05
C ILE A 65 16.98 -9.54 4.37
N PRO A 66 18.30 -9.73 4.19
CA PRO A 66 18.81 -11.01 3.73
C PRO A 66 18.25 -12.00 4.74
N VAL A 67 17.38 -12.90 4.29
CA VAL A 67 16.91 -13.98 5.14
C VAL A 67 18.18 -14.76 5.47
N SER A 68 18.71 -14.56 6.67
CA SER A 68 19.80 -15.37 7.18
C SER A 68 19.24 -16.78 7.20
N LYS A 69 19.60 -17.58 6.19
CA LYS A 69 19.47 -19.03 6.30
C LYS A 69 20.38 -19.39 7.47
N GLY A 70 19.78 -19.77 8.60
CA GLY A 70 20.50 -20.32 9.74
C GLY A 70 21.29 -21.57 9.33
N PRO A 71 22.28 -21.98 10.16
CA PRO A 71 23.26 -23.01 9.84
C PRO A 71 22.63 -24.36 9.49
#